data_AF-A0AAV1D5A5-F1
#
_entry.id   AF-A0AAV1D5A5-F1
#
_cell.length_a   1.000
_cell.length_b   1.000
_cell.length_c   1.000
_cell.angle_alpha   90.00
_cell.angle_beta   90.00
_cell.angle_gamma   90.00
#
_symmetry.space_group_name_H-M   'P 1'
#
loop_
_entity.id
_entity.type
_entity.pdbx_description
1 polymer ?
#
loop_
_entity_poly.entity_id
_entity_poly.type
_entity_poly.pdbx_seq_one_letter_code
_entity_poly.pdbx_strand_id
1 'polypeptide(L)'
;MAERNEEVEVIHSWSAPRSLSTSVMYSFAQRDDTDVLDEPLYANFLRVTGLERPYRGDVLSNMESDGNKVVKEIIFGPGEKKYRFCKHMAKQLLPGLSEELMKKGKHFILIRNPLEILPSFDKVVTPSFRELGLVEMVSIYSQLCEIGKPPAIIDAADLQADPEGTLRGLCEDLGIPFQTSMLKWEAGPKPFDGVWAPWWYDNVHKSTCFTRPRKYPLPLPSSLYEVLEQSLPLYNMLRRRVKWRSSLPHPSLPVPANDKLLSWVGGEIVPRESAKVSVFDSVVQGGDAVWEGLRVYSGRIFKFEEHLDRLFDSAKALAFSNVPTREEVKEAVFKTLICNAMFDNAHIRLTLTRGKKVTSGMSPAFNLYGCTLIVLAEWKPPVYDNTRGITLVTATTRRNSPNNLDSKIHHNNLLNNILAKIEGNNANADDAIMLDKDGYVSETNATNIFLVKRGHVVTPHADYCLPGVTRATVMDLVVKEQLDLQERRISLSEFHTADEVWTTGTMGELSPVCPLIDLKQCWYKLVKFLREMSLILMFISTVSYCHLVYLMCVCSCSFNLCHFPIFDAFLT
;
A
#
# COMPACT_ATOMS: atom_id res chain seq x y z
N MET A 1 48.21 1.92 36.97
CA MET A 1 47.05 2.43 36.21
C MET A 1 46.05 1.30 36.15
N ALA A 2 44.89 1.47 36.79
CA ALA A 2 43.85 0.45 36.79
C ALA A 2 43.26 0.34 35.38
N GLU A 3 43.51 -0.78 34.71
CA GLU A 3 42.80 -1.16 33.49
C GLU A 3 41.32 -1.27 33.84
N ARG A 4 40.51 -0.37 33.30
CA ARG A 4 39.06 -0.57 33.29
C ARG A 4 38.81 -1.82 32.47
N ASN A 5 38.33 -2.89 33.10
CA ASN A 5 37.63 -3.96 32.39
C ASN A 5 36.42 -3.30 31.70
N GLU A 6 36.59 -2.86 30.45
CA GLU A 6 35.46 -2.43 29.64
C GLU A 6 34.56 -3.66 29.42
N GLU A 7 33.29 -3.52 29.78
CA GLU A 7 32.29 -4.58 29.61
C GLU A 7 32.13 -4.86 28.11
N VAL A 8 32.24 -6.13 27.71
CA VAL A 8 32.17 -6.56 26.31
C VAL A 8 30.80 -6.20 25.72
N GLU A 9 30.79 -5.47 24.61
CA GLU A 9 29.56 -5.13 23.89
C GLU A 9 29.16 -6.28 22.94
N VAL A 10 28.08 -7.00 23.26
CA VAL A 10 27.63 -8.14 22.45
C VAL A 10 26.79 -7.69 21.25
N ILE A 11 27.03 -8.28 20.08
CA ILE A 11 26.25 -8.13 18.85
C ILE A 11 25.61 -9.47 18.50
N HIS A 12 24.28 -9.54 18.57
CA HIS A 12 23.50 -10.72 18.24
C HIS A 12 23.04 -10.70 16.77
N SER A 13 23.45 -11.70 16.00
CA SER A 13 22.95 -11.96 14.65
C SER A 13 21.95 -13.11 14.66
N TRP A 14 20.67 -12.81 14.43
CA TRP A 14 19.61 -13.81 14.38
C TRP A 14 19.26 -14.16 12.94
N SER A 15 19.23 -15.44 12.60
CA SER A 15 19.06 -15.84 11.22
C SER A 15 18.38 -17.21 11.06
N ALA A 16 17.82 -17.44 9.87
CA ALA A 16 17.44 -18.78 9.43
C ALA A 16 18.69 -19.56 8.97
N PRO A 17 18.66 -20.90 8.95
CA PRO A 17 19.72 -21.68 8.29
C PRO A 17 19.91 -21.28 6.83
N ARG A 18 21.14 -21.43 6.32
CA ARG A 18 21.52 -21.13 4.91
C ARG A 18 21.26 -19.67 4.48
N SER A 19 21.22 -18.73 5.42
CA SER A 19 20.98 -17.29 5.19
C SER A 19 22.24 -16.45 4.91
N LEU A 20 23.43 -17.09 4.77
CA LEU A 20 24.76 -16.44 4.78
C LEU A 20 25.24 -15.98 6.16
N SER A 21 24.59 -16.41 7.23
CA SER A 21 24.99 -16.10 8.61
C SER A 21 26.44 -16.43 8.93
N THR A 22 26.98 -17.56 8.45
CA THR A 22 28.41 -17.89 8.60
C THR A 22 29.33 -16.91 7.86
N SER A 23 28.95 -16.46 6.67
CA SER A 23 29.71 -15.45 5.93
C SER A 23 29.70 -14.09 6.65
N VAL A 24 28.58 -13.73 7.28
CA VAL A 24 28.50 -12.53 8.12
C VAL A 24 29.38 -12.68 9.37
N MET A 25 29.38 -13.85 10.01
CA MET A 25 30.31 -14.12 11.11
C MET A 25 31.78 -13.97 10.69
N TYR A 26 32.15 -14.51 9.52
CA TYR A 26 33.51 -14.40 8.99
C TYR A 26 33.89 -12.94 8.71
N SER A 27 32.94 -12.17 8.18
CA SER A 27 33.07 -10.73 7.95
C SER A 27 33.32 -9.95 9.26
N PHE A 28 32.55 -10.21 10.31
CA PHE A 28 32.76 -9.59 11.62
C PHE A 28 34.06 -10.03 12.30
N ALA A 29 34.51 -11.27 12.07
CA ALA A 29 35.79 -11.77 12.57
C ALA A 29 37.01 -11.06 11.96
N GLN A 30 36.85 -10.32 10.85
CA GLN A 30 37.94 -9.53 10.26
C GLN A 30 38.13 -8.16 10.92
N ARG A 31 37.25 -7.80 11.85
CA ARG A 31 37.41 -6.56 12.60
C ARG A 31 38.48 -6.76 13.67
N ASP A 32 39.34 -5.78 13.85
CA ASP A 32 40.39 -5.82 14.86
C ASP A 32 39.86 -5.74 16.31
N ASP A 33 38.62 -5.29 16.48
CA ASP A 33 37.95 -5.01 17.74
C ASP A 33 36.87 -6.04 18.11
N THR A 34 36.75 -7.15 17.38
CA THR A 34 35.65 -8.12 17.53
C THR A 34 36.12 -9.56 17.69
N ASP A 35 35.63 -10.28 18.72
CA ASP A 35 35.66 -11.75 18.80
C ASP A 35 34.31 -12.35 18.35
N VAL A 36 34.31 -13.61 17.90
CA VAL A 36 33.10 -14.25 17.34
C VAL A 36 32.77 -15.57 18.01
N LEU A 37 31.48 -15.85 18.17
CA LEU A 37 30.93 -17.11 18.65
C LEU A 37 29.98 -17.72 17.61
N ASP A 38 30.22 -18.98 17.27
CA ASP A 38 29.38 -19.74 16.34
C ASP A 38 28.31 -20.54 17.08
N GLU A 39 27.05 -20.11 16.97
CA GLU A 39 25.85 -20.74 17.55
C GLU A 39 26.02 -21.21 19.01
N PRO A 40 26.37 -20.31 19.96
CA PRO A 40 26.69 -20.70 21.33
C PRO A 40 25.53 -21.40 22.06
N LEU A 41 24.28 -21.17 21.63
CA LEU A 41 23.08 -21.80 22.20
C LEU A 41 22.76 -23.19 21.63
N TYR A 42 23.55 -23.70 20.68
CA TYR A 42 23.17 -24.91 19.94
C TYR A 42 23.15 -26.18 20.80
N ALA A 43 24.09 -26.33 21.73
CA ALA A 43 24.11 -27.47 22.65
C ALA A 43 22.89 -27.46 23.59
N ASN A 44 22.50 -26.29 24.10
CA ASN A 44 21.26 -26.16 24.86
C ASN A 44 20.04 -26.53 24.01
N PHE A 45 19.98 -26.06 22.76
CA PHE A 45 18.91 -26.40 21.84
C PHE A 45 18.80 -27.92 21.60
N LEU A 46 19.91 -28.59 21.30
CA LEU A 46 19.93 -30.03 21.12
C LEU A 46 19.53 -30.77 22.40
N ARG A 47 20.08 -30.37 23.56
CA ARG A 47 19.74 -30.98 24.86
C ARG A 47 18.25 -30.91 25.14
N VAL A 48 17.65 -29.72 25.03
CA VAL A 48 16.25 -29.49 25.40
C VAL A 48 15.27 -30.10 24.39
N THR A 49 15.55 -29.99 23.09
CA THR A 49 14.64 -30.49 22.05
C THR A 49 14.74 -31.99 21.80
N GLY A 50 15.85 -32.63 22.20
CA GLY A 50 16.12 -34.02 21.87
C GLY A 50 16.37 -34.26 20.37
N LEU A 51 16.59 -33.20 19.59
CA LEU A 51 16.71 -33.30 18.14
C LEU A 51 17.97 -34.07 17.71
N GLU A 52 17.79 -35.15 16.96
CA GLU A 52 18.92 -35.96 16.50
C GLU A 52 19.68 -35.34 15.32
N ARG A 53 21.01 -35.40 15.40
CA ARG A 53 21.96 -34.96 14.37
C ARG A 53 23.17 -35.88 14.40
N PRO A 54 23.84 -36.13 13.24
CA PRO A 54 25.02 -36.99 13.19
C PRO A 54 26.14 -36.58 14.16
N TYR A 55 26.26 -35.28 14.43
CA TYR A 55 27.27 -34.65 15.30
C TYR A 55 26.71 -34.23 16.68
N ARG A 56 25.53 -34.74 17.07
CA ARG A 56 24.87 -34.35 18.34
C ARG A 56 25.76 -34.63 19.55
N GLY A 57 26.40 -35.80 19.59
CA GLY A 57 27.30 -36.19 20.68
C GLY A 57 28.45 -35.21 20.84
N ASP A 58 29.12 -34.87 19.73
CA ASP A 58 30.25 -33.94 19.71
C ASP A 58 29.85 -32.53 20.17
N VAL A 59 28.65 -32.05 19.77
CA VAL A 59 28.15 -30.75 20.23
C VAL A 59 27.93 -30.76 21.74
N LEU A 60 27.29 -31.80 22.28
CA LEU A 60 26.99 -31.89 23.71
C LEU A 60 28.24 -32.13 24.58
N SER A 61 29.31 -32.73 24.04
CA SER A 61 30.55 -32.94 24.77
C SER A 61 31.50 -31.74 24.74
N ASN A 62 31.45 -30.92 23.68
CA ASN A 62 32.40 -29.81 23.48
C ASN A 62 31.83 -28.42 23.84
N MET A 63 30.52 -28.31 24.12
CA MET A 63 29.87 -27.03 24.40
C MET A 63 29.03 -27.08 25.68
N GLU A 64 28.93 -25.94 26.37
CA GLU A 64 28.03 -25.80 27.52
C GLU A 64 26.57 -25.94 27.06
N SER A 65 25.84 -26.83 27.73
CA SER A 65 24.47 -27.19 27.37
C SER A 65 23.44 -26.48 28.23
N ASP A 66 23.82 -25.90 29.38
CA ASP A 66 22.97 -25.02 30.16
C ASP A 66 22.86 -23.64 29.51
N GLY A 67 21.74 -23.38 28.85
CA GLY A 67 21.50 -22.12 28.14
C GLY A 67 21.66 -20.86 29.01
N ASN A 68 21.36 -20.91 30.31
CA ASN A 68 21.52 -19.73 31.17
C ASN A 68 22.98 -19.49 31.56
N LYS A 69 23.77 -20.56 31.71
CA LYS A 69 25.23 -20.44 31.83
C LYS A 69 25.84 -19.94 30.54
N VAL A 70 25.41 -20.43 29.37
CA VAL A 70 25.85 -19.91 28.07
C VAL A 70 25.61 -18.40 27.98
N VAL A 71 24.40 -17.93 28.32
CA VAL A 71 24.09 -16.49 28.29
C VAL A 71 25.01 -15.70 29.23
N LYS A 72 25.14 -16.13 30.48
CA LYS A 72 25.86 -15.38 31.51
C LYS A 72 27.38 -15.44 31.38
N GLU A 73 27.93 -16.62 31.11
CA GLU A 73 29.36 -16.91 31.24
C GLU A 73 30.08 -16.96 29.89
N ILE A 74 29.36 -17.16 28.78
CA ILE A 74 29.95 -17.26 27.44
C ILE A 74 29.58 -16.04 26.60
N ILE A 75 28.28 -15.77 26.42
CA ILE A 75 27.81 -14.63 25.63
C ILE A 75 28.23 -13.31 26.30
N PHE A 76 27.81 -13.11 27.57
CA PHE A 76 28.17 -11.92 28.36
C PHE A 76 29.37 -12.13 29.28
N GLY A 77 30.10 -13.23 29.11
CA GLY A 77 31.33 -13.49 29.84
C GLY A 77 32.47 -12.53 29.45
N PRO A 78 33.61 -12.60 30.15
CA PRO A 78 34.79 -11.82 29.80
C PRO A 78 35.24 -12.05 28.35
N GLY A 79 35.83 -11.05 27.72
CA GLY A 79 36.38 -11.15 26.36
C GLY A 79 37.61 -10.28 26.19
N GLU A 80 38.42 -10.62 25.19
CA GLU A 80 39.67 -9.91 24.88
C GLU A 80 39.45 -8.70 23.98
N LYS A 81 38.28 -8.61 23.35
CA LYS A 81 37.91 -7.62 22.35
C LYS A 81 36.75 -6.78 22.86
N LYS A 82 36.61 -5.58 22.29
CA LYS A 82 35.56 -4.65 22.65
C LYS A 82 34.17 -5.20 22.32
N TYR A 83 34.03 -5.78 21.14
CA TYR A 83 32.78 -6.35 20.66
C TYR A 83 32.84 -7.87 20.61
N ARG A 84 31.73 -8.53 20.93
CA ARG A 84 31.55 -9.96 20.71
C ARG A 84 30.39 -10.23 19.77
N PHE A 85 30.66 -10.77 18.60
CA PHE A 85 29.63 -11.15 17.64
C PHE A 85 29.15 -12.57 17.90
N CYS A 86 27.87 -12.74 18.17
CA CYS A 86 27.24 -14.05 18.33
C CYS A 86 26.36 -14.37 17.12
N LYS A 87 26.75 -15.39 16.34
CA LYS A 87 25.92 -15.96 15.29
C LYS A 87 24.89 -16.89 15.93
N HIS A 88 23.60 -16.63 15.72
CA HIS A 88 22.51 -17.46 16.21
C HIS A 88 21.64 -17.98 15.07
N MET A 89 21.17 -19.23 15.18
CA MET A 89 19.98 -19.65 14.46
C MET A 89 18.76 -19.31 15.29
N ALA A 90 17.78 -18.61 14.72
CA ALA A 90 16.64 -18.09 15.48
C ALA A 90 15.89 -19.17 16.28
N LYS A 91 15.75 -20.38 15.73
CA LYS A 91 15.13 -21.54 16.39
C LYS A 91 15.84 -22.01 17.67
N GLN A 92 17.09 -21.59 17.91
CA GLN A 92 17.84 -21.92 19.13
C GLN A 92 17.43 -21.05 20.32
N LEU A 93 16.68 -19.97 20.09
CA LEU A 93 16.06 -19.19 21.15
C LEU A 93 14.88 -19.97 21.74
N LEU A 94 15.18 -20.79 22.74
CA LEU A 94 14.18 -21.58 23.46
C LEU A 94 13.57 -20.79 24.64
N PRO A 95 12.31 -21.08 25.02
CA PRO A 95 11.74 -20.57 26.26
C PRO A 95 12.60 -20.94 27.48
N GLY A 96 12.65 -20.06 28.48
CA GLY A 96 13.39 -20.30 29.74
C GLY A 96 14.86 -19.85 29.73
N LEU A 97 15.34 -19.30 28.62
CA LEU A 97 16.58 -18.53 28.59
C LEU A 97 16.41 -17.17 29.28
N SER A 98 17.49 -16.69 29.90
CA SER A 98 17.52 -15.41 30.61
C SER A 98 17.08 -14.25 29.72
N GLU A 99 16.20 -13.38 30.24
CA GLU A 99 15.73 -12.16 29.56
C GLU A 99 16.89 -11.20 29.22
N GLU A 100 18.02 -11.31 29.92
CA GLU A 100 19.24 -10.56 29.64
C GLU A 100 19.68 -10.73 28.17
N LEU A 101 19.45 -11.89 27.58
CA LEU A 101 19.80 -12.19 26.19
C LEU A 101 19.11 -11.24 25.19
N MET A 102 17.89 -10.78 25.49
CA MET A 102 17.15 -9.85 24.62
C MET A 102 17.27 -8.39 25.07
N LYS A 103 17.52 -8.16 26.36
CA LYS A 103 17.62 -6.80 26.94
C LYS A 103 19.00 -6.15 26.71
N LYS A 104 20.06 -6.95 26.72
CA LYS A 104 21.46 -6.52 26.58
C LYS A 104 21.99 -6.79 25.18
N GLY A 105 23.02 -6.03 24.80
CA GLY A 105 23.65 -6.14 23.49
C GLY A 105 22.87 -5.42 22.38
N LYS A 106 23.43 -5.50 21.17
CA LYS A 106 22.89 -4.95 19.92
C LYS A 106 22.37 -6.10 19.08
N HIS A 107 21.19 -5.96 18.48
CA HIS A 107 20.52 -7.06 17.76
C HIS A 107 20.28 -6.68 16.30
N PHE A 108 20.50 -7.64 15.41
CA PHE A 108 20.01 -7.57 14.05
C PHE A 108 19.50 -8.93 13.57
N ILE A 109 18.63 -8.89 12.56
CA ILE A 109 18.07 -10.08 11.91
C ILE A 109 18.57 -10.14 10.48
N LEU A 110 19.19 -11.26 10.12
CA LEU A 110 19.59 -11.58 8.75
C LEU A 110 18.53 -12.50 8.14
N ILE A 111 17.79 -11.97 7.19
CA ILE A 111 16.76 -12.72 6.45
C ILE A 111 17.28 -13.17 5.09
N ARG A 112 16.71 -14.26 4.58
CA ARG A 112 16.91 -14.72 3.20
C ARG A 112 15.61 -15.32 2.69
N ASN A 113 15.31 -15.08 1.42
CA ASN A 113 14.09 -15.60 0.81
C ASN A 113 14.05 -17.15 0.90
N PRO A 114 12.97 -17.76 1.44
CA PRO A 114 12.86 -19.21 1.53
C PRO A 114 13.02 -19.95 0.21
N LEU A 115 12.66 -19.34 -0.93
CA LEU A 115 12.90 -19.89 -2.28
C LEU A 115 14.39 -20.16 -2.55
N GLU A 116 15.28 -19.35 -1.99
CA GLU A 116 16.73 -19.48 -2.13
C GLU A 116 17.35 -20.40 -1.07
N ILE A 117 16.66 -20.61 0.05
CA ILE A 117 17.10 -21.47 1.14
C ILE A 117 16.82 -22.94 0.80
N LEU A 118 15.55 -23.24 0.49
CA LEU A 118 14.98 -24.59 0.45
C LEU A 118 15.78 -25.57 -0.43
N PRO A 119 16.14 -25.24 -1.71
CA PRO A 119 16.85 -26.20 -2.57
C PRO A 119 18.24 -26.62 -2.06
N SER A 120 18.87 -25.77 -1.22
CA SER A 120 20.18 -26.08 -0.64
C SER A 120 20.09 -26.66 0.76
N PHE A 121 19.03 -26.33 1.49
CA PHE A 121 18.78 -26.84 2.83
C PHE A 121 18.39 -28.33 2.81
N ASP A 122 17.59 -28.72 1.82
CA ASP A 122 17.13 -30.10 1.59
C ASP A 122 18.25 -31.13 1.43
N LYS A 123 19.45 -30.67 1.04
CA LYS A 123 20.65 -31.52 0.89
C LYS A 123 21.31 -31.89 2.22
N VAL A 124 21.00 -31.17 3.30
CA VAL A 124 21.67 -31.32 4.60
C VAL A 124 20.69 -31.83 5.66
N VAL A 125 19.48 -31.27 5.69
CA VAL A 125 18.42 -31.65 6.63
C VAL A 125 17.08 -31.60 5.90
N THR A 126 16.18 -32.55 6.21
CA THR A 126 14.81 -32.54 5.71
C THR A 126 14.13 -31.20 6.08
N PRO A 127 13.76 -30.37 5.09
CA PRO A 127 13.18 -29.07 5.36
C PRO A 127 11.82 -29.21 6.03
N SER A 128 11.60 -28.40 7.06
CA SER A 128 10.29 -28.20 7.65
C SER A 128 10.15 -26.74 8.06
N PHE A 129 8.91 -26.29 8.25
CA PHE A 129 8.63 -24.94 8.71
C PHE A 129 9.35 -24.60 10.02
N ARG A 130 9.38 -25.55 10.98
CA ARG A 130 10.11 -25.40 12.25
C ARG A 130 11.63 -25.37 12.06
N GLU A 131 12.17 -26.16 11.13
CA GLU A 131 13.62 -26.20 10.88
C GLU A 131 14.16 -24.87 10.33
N LEU A 132 13.35 -24.09 9.61
CA LEU A 132 13.77 -22.79 9.07
C LEU A 132 13.86 -21.67 10.12
N GLY A 133 13.11 -21.76 11.21
CA GLY A 133 13.18 -20.77 12.30
C GLY A 133 12.58 -19.39 11.99
N LEU A 134 11.72 -19.28 10.98
CA LEU A 134 11.14 -18.00 10.54
C LEU A 134 10.13 -17.42 11.55
N VAL A 135 9.40 -18.28 12.26
CA VAL A 135 8.49 -17.86 13.34
C VAL A 135 9.30 -17.23 14.47
N GLU A 136 10.41 -17.85 14.83
CA GLU A 136 11.29 -17.38 15.88
C GLU A 136 11.96 -16.06 15.50
N MET A 137 12.34 -15.87 14.22
CA MET A 137 12.82 -14.55 13.76
C MET A 137 11.76 -13.45 13.92
N VAL A 138 10.50 -13.75 13.60
CA VAL A 138 9.39 -12.81 13.81
C VAL A 138 9.16 -12.55 15.30
N SER A 139 9.21 -13.59 16.13
CA SER A 139 9.07 -13.47 17.58
C SER A 139 10.18 -12.59 18.18
N ILE A 140 11.43 -12.78 17.75
CA ILE A 140 12.58 -11.97 18.13
C ILE A 140 12.35 -10.51 17.76
N TYR A 141 11.90 -10.24 16.53
CA TYR A 141 11.57 -8.89 16.09
C TYR A 141 10.49 -8.24 16.99
N SER A 142 9.39 -8.95 17.26
CA SER A 142 8.30 -8.44 18.10
C SER A 142 8.77 -8.12 19.51
N GLN A 143 9.48 -9.05 20.15
CA GLN A 143 10.00 -8.86 21.52
C GLN A 143 10.93 -7.65 21.62
N LEU A 144 11.83 -7.48 20.65
CA LEU A 144 12.75 -6.35 20.61
C LEU A 144 12.02 -5.01 20.34
N CYS A 145 10.97 -5.01 19.52
CA CYS A 145 10.09 -3.85 19.35
C CYS A 145 9.36 -3.48 20.65
N GLU A 146 8.83 -4.46 21.38
CA GLU A 146 8.08 -4.26 22.64
C GLU A 146 8.94 -3.62 23.74
N ILE A 147 10.23 -3.97 23.81
CA ILE A 147 11.18 -3.33 24.74
C ILE A 147 11.75 -2.00 24.22
N GLY A 148 11.25 -1.47 23.10
CA GLY A 148 11.65 -0.19 22.53
C GLY A 148 12.99 -0.20 21.77
N LYS A 149 13.51 -1.37 21.39
CA LYS A 149 14.78 -1.54 20.66
C LYS A 149 14.60 -2.33 19.36
N PRO A 150 13.84 -1.82 18.36
CA PRO A 150 13.63 -2.54 17.10
C PRO A 150 14.97 -2.90 16.45
N PRO A 151 15.21 -4.18 16.08
CA PRO A 151 16.49 -4.59 15.53
C PRO A 151 16.64 -4.10 14.09
N ALA A 152 17.89 -3.91 13.66
CA ALA A 152 18.19 -3.77 12.24
C ALA A 152 17.81 -5.06 11.50
N ILE A 153 17.29 -4.96 10.28
CA ILE A 153 17.00 -6.11 9.43
C ILE A 153 17.76 -5.94 8.12
N ILE A 154 18.56 -6.94 7.76
CA ILE A 154 19.27 -7.00 6.48
C ILE A 154 18.87 -8.24 5.69
N ASP A 155 18.80 -8.12 4.37
CA ASP A 155 18.50 -9.22 3.47
C ASP A 155 19.77 -9.77 2.83
N ALA A 156 19.90 -11.10 2.78
CA ALA A 156 21.04 -11.77 2.19
C ALA A 156 21.25 -11.42 0.71
N ALA A 157 20.17 -11.20 -0.07
CA ALA A 157 20.29 -10.82 -1.47
C ALA A 157 20.86 -9.40 -1.63
N ASP A 158 20.46 -8.46 -0.76
CA ASP A 158 21.00 -7.11 -0.74
C ASP A 158 22.50 -7.15 -0.36
N LEU A 159 22.83 -7.93 0.67
CA LEU A 159 24.21 -8.15 1.12
C LEU A 159 25.10 -8.74 0.01
N GLN A 160 24.58 -9.65 -0.81
CA GLN A 160 25.33 -10.20 -1.94
C GLN A 160 25.43 -9.23 -3.13
N ALA A 161 24.45 -8.36 -3.32
CA ALA A 161 24.41 -7.39 -4.41
C ALA A 161 25.34 -6.19 -4.15
N ASP A 162 25.29 -5.64 -2.93
CA ASP A 162 26.13 -4.54 -2.45
C ASP A 162 26.61 -4.82 -1.01
N PRO A 163 27.68 -5.61 -0.84
CA PRO A 163 28.18 -5.98 0.48
C PRO A 163 28.63 -4.77 1.31
N GLU A 164 29.29 -3.81 0.68
CA GLU A 164 29.82 -2.63 1.38
C GLU A 164 28.70 -1.71 1.83
N GLY A 165 27.77 -1.35 0.94
CA GLY A 165 26.64 -0.50 1.30
C GLY A 165 25.76 -1.12 2.39
N THR A 166 25.50 -2.43 2.30
CA THR A 166 24.71 -3.17 3.30
C THR A 166 25.42 -3.21 4.66
N LEU A 167 26.71 -3.56 4.70
CA LEU A 167 27.45 -3.63 5.96
C LEU A 167 27.69 -2.25 6.59
N ARG A 168 27.94 -1.21 5.78
CA ARG A 168 28.01 0.18 6.29
C ARG A 168 26.70 0.58 6.96
N GLY A 169 25.56 0.29 6.32
CA GLY A 169 24.24 0.57 6.91
C GLY A 169 23.96 -0.23 8.17
N LEU A 170 24.34 -1.52 8.20
CA LEU A 170 24.24 -2.33 9.41
C LEU A 170 25.10 -1.78 10.54
N CYS A 171 26.36 -1.43 10.27
CA CYS A 171 27.26 -0.85 11.27
C CYS A 171 26.71 0.47 11.83
N GLU A 172 26.15 1.33 10.98
CA GLU A 172 25.47 2.56 11.38
C GLU A 172 24.27 2.28 12.30
N ASP A 173 23.39 1.36 11.91
CA ASP A 173 22.23 0.96 12.73
C ASP A 173 22.62 0.34 14.07
N LEU A 174 23.74 -0.39 14.12
CA LEU A 174 24.31 -0.94 15.35
C LEU A 174 25.11 0.10 16.15
N GLY A 175 25.40 1.28 15.60
CA GLY A 175 26.24 2.29 16.22
C GLY A 175 27.69 1.85 16.42
N ILE A 176 28.27 1.15 15.44
CA ILE A 176 29.68 0.71 15.43
C ILE A 176 30.38 1.21 14.16
N PRO A 177 31.72 1.42 14.17
CA PRO A 177 32.43 1.86 12.98
C PRO A 177 32.52 0.74 11.94
N PHE A 178 32.25 1.04 10.67
CA PHE A 178 32.52 0.11 9.57
C PHE A 178 34.03 -0.05 9.33
N GLN A 179 34.50 -1.28 9.09
CA GLN A 179 35.88 -1.56 8.71
C GLN A 179 35.93 -2.28 7.35
N THR A 180 36.76 -1.80 6.43
CA THR A 180 36.88 -2.40 5.08
C THR A 180 37.36 -3.85 5.11
N SER A 181 38.07 -4.27 6.17
CA SER A 181 38.48 -5.66 6.39
C SER A 181 37.29 -6.62 6.42
N MET A 182 36.10 -6.15 6.81
CA MET A 182 34.86 -6.93 6.82
C MET A 182 34.47 -7.51 5.45
N LEU A 183 35.01 -7.00 4.35
CA LEU A 183 34.61 -7.40 2.99
C LEU A 183 35.32 -8.66 2.47
N LYS A 184 36.43 -9.08 3.10
CA LYS A 184 37.26 -10.19 2.62
C LYS A 184 37.81 -11.03 3.76
N TRP A 185 37.87 -12.34 3.58
CA TRP A 185 38.44 -13.29 4.53
C TRP A 185 39.27 -14.36 3.80
N GLU A 186 40.09 -15.09 4.53
CA GLU A 186 40.82 -16.22 3.99
C GLU A 186 39.92 -17.44 3.81
N ALA A 187 40.12 -18.19 2.73
CA ALA A 187 39.44 -19.47 2.50
C ALA A 187 39.87 -20.51 3.55
N GLY A 188 39.08 -21.58 3.69
CA GLY A 188 39.33 -22.70 4.58
C GLY A 188 38.65 -22.60 5.96
N PRO A 189 38.74 -23.69 6.76
CA PRO A 189 38.16 -23.74 8.10
C PRO A 189 38.75 -22.68 9.01
N LYS A 190 37.95 -22.25 9.99
CA LYS A 190 38.35 -21.26 10.99
C LYS A 190 38.38 -21.87 12.39
N PRO A 191 39.26 -21.39 13.29
CA PRO A 191 39.37 -21.94 14.64
C PRO A 191 38.10 -21.72 15.48
N PHE A 192 37.25 -20.77 15.09
CA PHE A 192 35.98 -20.46 15.73
C PHE A 192 34.77 -21.13 15.04
N ASP A 193 34.99 -21.98 14.04
CA ASP A 193 33.91 -22.76 13.44
C ASP A 193 33.39 -23.81 14.43
N GLY A 194 32.07 -23.96 14.51
CA GLY A 194 31.47 -25.02 15.32
C GLY A 194 31.80 -26.43 14.80
N VAL A 195 31.67 -27.44 15.67
CA VAL A 195 31.97 -28.85 15.34
C VAL A 195 31.13 -29.41 14.18
N TRP A 196 30.01 -28.76 13.84
CA TRP A 196 29.15 -29.09 12.71
C TRP A 196 29.62 -28.52 11.36
N ALA A 197 30.70 -27.75 11.32
CA ALA A 197 31.21 -27.13 10.10
C ALA A 197 31.38 -28.11 8.91
N PRO A 198 31.85 -29.37 9.08
CA PRO A 198 31.96 -30.32 7.98
C PRO A 198 30.65 -30.60 7.23
N TRP A 199 29.48 -30.40 7.86
CA TRP A 199 28.17 -30.62 7.26
C TRP A 199 27.59 -29.38 6.59
N TRP A 200 27.99 -28.18 7.02
CA TRP A 200 27.31 -26.93 6.64
C TRP A 200 28.19 -25.97 5.84
N TYR A 201 29.51 -25.96 6.06
CA TYR A 201 30.38 -24.83 5.72
C TYR A 201 31.21 -25.01 4.45
N ASP A 202 31.02 -26.10 3.69
CA ASP A 202 31.75 -26.37 2.45
C ASP A 202 31.80 -25.16 1.47
N ASN A 203 30.69 -24.44 1.32
CA ASN A 203 30.66 -23.28 0.42
C ASN A 203 31.39 -22.05 0.97
N VAL A 204 31.32 -21.78 2.28
CA VAL A 204 31.99 -20.61 2.87
C VAL A 204 33.49 -20.86 3.04
N HIS A 205 33.91 -22.11 3.27
CA HIS A 205 35.33 -22.49 3.25
C HIS A 205 35.97 -22.31 1.88
N LYS A 206 35.18 -22.30 0.79
CA LYS A 206 35.67 -22.01 -0.57
C LYS A 206 35.64 -20.53 -0.94
N SER A 207 35.03 -19.68 -0.11
CA SER A 207 34.87 -18.25 -0.42
C SER A 207 35.91 -17.39 0.29
N THR A 208 36.17 -16.22 -0.29
CA THR A 208 37.05 -15.19 0.29
C THR A 208 36.34 -13.85 0.46
N CYS A 209 35.07 -13.75 0.06
CA CYS A 209 34.21 -12.58 0.17
C CYS A 209 32.74 -12.96 -0.07
N PHE A 210 31.83 -12.00 0.05
CA PHE A 210 30.44 -12.15 -0.38
C PHE A 210 30.37 -12.32 -1.90
N THR A 211 29.76 -13.43 -2.35
CA THR A 211 29.58 -13.72 -3.76
C THR A 211 28.22 -13.24 -4.24
N ARG A 212 28.16 -12.74 -5.48
CA ARG A 212 26.89 -12.30 -6.08
C ARG A 212 25.86 -13.44 -6.10
N PRO A 213 24.56 -13.11 -5.97
CA PRO A 213 23.53 -14.13 -6.05
C PRO A 213 23.50 -14.73 -7.46
N ARG A 214 22.95 -15.94 -7.58
CA ARG A 214 22.70 -16.54 -8.90
C ARG A 214 21.72 -15.66 -9.66
N LYS A 215 21.94 -15.49 -10.97
CA LYS A 215 21.03 -14.73 -11.82
C LYS A 215 19.63 -15.34 -11.89
N TYR A 216 19.57 -16.68 -11.85
CA TYR A 216 18.31 -17.43 -11.92
C TYR A 216 18.19 -18.37 -10.72
N PRO A 217 16.99 -18.48 -10.12
CA PRO A 217 16.75 -19.39 -9.01
C PRO A 217 16.81 -20.85 -9.49
N LEU A 218 17.04 -21.76 -8.55
CA LEU A 218 16.88 -23.19 -8.80
C LEU A 218 15.39 -23.55 -8.87
N PRO A 219 15.01 -24.56 -9.68
CA PRO A 219 13.65 -25.10 -9.62
C PRO A 219 13.32 -25.57 -8.20
N LEU A 220 12.16 -25.17 -7.69
CA LEU A 220 11.65 -25.64 -6.41
C LEU A 220 10.96 -27.00 -6.62
N PRO A 221 11.41 -28.09 -5.95
CA PRO A 221 10.67 -29.35 -5.94
C PRO A 221 9.26 -29.15 -5.36
N SER A 222 8.25 -29.75 -5.99
CA SER A 222 6.85 -29.63 -5.53
C SER A 222 6.65 -30.10 -4.08
N SER A 223 7.48 -31.05 -3.61
CA SER A 223 7.48 -31.52 -2.22
C SER A 223 7.80 -30.42 -1.19
N LEU A 224 8.44 -29.32 -1.59
CA LEU A 224 8.81 -28.21 -0.72
C LEU A 224 7.82 -27.04 -0.78
N TYR A 225 6.77 -27.13 -1.61
CA TYR A 225 5.81 -26.04 -1.80
C TYR A 225 5.08 -25.69 -0.50
N GLU A 226 4.63 -26.67 0.27
CA GLU A 226 3.93 -26.43 1.55
C GLU A 226 4.82 -25.68 2.54
N VAL A 227 6.10 -26.06 2.63
CA VAL A 227 7.07 -25.37 3.51
C VAL A 227 7.28 -23.94 3.04
N LEU A 228 7.40 -23.71 1.72
CA LEU A 228 7.52 -22.38 1.15
C LEU A 228 6.29 -21.53 1.46
N GLU A 229 5.09 -22.05 1.24
CA GLU A 229 3.82 -21.35 1.43
C GLU A 229 3.66 -20.85 2.88
N GLN A 230 4.02 -21.69 3.87
CA GLN A 230 4.02 -21.30 5.28
C GLN A 230 5.10 -20.26 5.61
N SER A 231 6.24 -20.32 4.93
CA SER A 231 7.45 -19.54 5.25
C SER A 231 7.47 -18.15 4.61
N LEU A 232 6.98 -18.03 3.38
CA LEU A 232 7.11 -16.82 2.57
C LEU A 232 6.38 -15.60 3.18
N PRO A 233 5.19 -15.72 3.80
CA PRO A 233 4.54 -14.60 4.48
C PRO A 233 5.39 -14.00 5.61
N LEU A 234 6.04 -14.85 6.42
CA LEU A 234 6.90 -14.40 7.54
C LEU A 234 8.15 -13.69 7.04
N TYR A 235 8.79 -14.23 6.00
CA TYR A 235 9.89 -13.56 5.31
C TYR A 235 9.46 -12.19 4.77
N ASN A 236 8.33 -12.12 4.06
CA ASN A 236 7.84 -10.86 3.49
C ASN A 236 7.53 -9.81 4.57
N MET A 237 7.04 -10.24 5.73
CA MET A 237 6.78 -9.35 6.86
C MET A 237 8.07 -8.71 7.39
N LEU A 238 9.14 -9.48 7.54
CA LEU A 238 10.45 -8.96 7.94
C LEU A 238 11.10 -8.15 6.80
N ARG A 239 10.96 -8.59 5.55
CA ARG A 239 11.52 -7.93 4.36
C ARG A 239 11.04 -6.50 4.21
N ARG A 240 9.77 -6.22 4.52
CA ARG A 240 9.19 -4.86 4.54
C ARG A 240 9.84 -3.91 5.55
N ARG A 241 10.56 -4.44 6.53
CA ARG A 241 11.28 -3.67 7.57
C ARG A 241 12.74 -3.42 7.23
N VAL A 242 13.26 -4.04 6.17
CA VAL A 242 14.62 -3.76 5.69
C VAL A 242 14.65 -2.31 5.23
N LYS A 243 15.61 -1.53 5.76
CA LYS A 243 15.85 -0.15 5.32
C LYS A 243 16.42 -0.19 3.91
N TRP A 244 15.55 -0.10 2.91
CA TRP A 244 15.93 -0.09 1.52
C TRP A 244 16.63 1.23 1.16
N ARG A 245 17.92 1.17 0.83
CA ARG A 245 18.68 2.31 0.30
C ARG A 245 18.52 2.36 -1.23
N SER A 246 17.30 2.63 -1.70
CA SER A 246 17.13 3.06 -3.10
C SER A 246 17.90 4.35 -3.31
N SER A 247 18.41 4.59 -4.52
CA SER A 247 18.83 5.94 -4.93
C SER A 247 17.64 6.91 -5.02
N LEU A 248 16.40 6.40 -5.05
CA LEU A 248 15.18 7.20 -5.07
C LEU A 248 14.67 7.46 -3.64
N PRO A 249 14.34 8.71 -3.27
CA PRO A 249 13.78 9.02 -1.97
C PRO A 249 12.44 8.31 -1.77
N HIS A 250 12.16 7.83 -0.56
CA HIS A 250 10.83 7.34 -0.22
C HIS A 250 9.81 8.48 -0.38
N PRO A 251 8.77 8.33 -1.22
CA PRO A 251 7.80 9.39 -1.42
C PRO A 251 6.97 9.59 -0.15
N SER A 252 6.79 10.84 0.25
CA SER A 252 5.87 11.21 1.33
C SER A 252 4.42 10.99 0.89
N LEU A 253 3.59 10.41 1.77
CA LEU A 253 2.15 10.32 1.54
C LEU A 253 1.52 11.73 1.56
N PRO A 254 0.59 12.04 0.64
CA PRO A 254 -0.14 13.32 0.68
C PRO A 254 -0.88 13.56 2.00
N VAL A 255 -1.38 12.49 2.62
CA VAL A 255 -2.00 12.51 3.95
C VAL A 255 -1.30 11.47 4.83
N PRO A 256 -0.52 11.88 5.86
CA PRO A 256 0.24 10.95 6.71
C PRO A 256 -0.61 9.90 7.42
N ALA A 257 -1.86 10.22 7.75
CA ALA A 257 -2.80 9.27 8.37
C ALA A 257 -3.09 8.03 7.50
N ASN A 258 -2.77 8.09 6.20
CA ASN A 258 -3.00 6.98 5.27
C ASN A 258 -1.90 5.90 5.31
N ASP A 259 -0.86 6.04 6.15
CA ASP A 259 0.24 5.07 6.28
C ASP A 259 -0.23 3.69 6.79
N LYS A 260 -1.18 3.69 7.73
CA LYS A 260 -1.68 2.48 8.42
C LYS A 260 -3.13 2.19 8.11
N LEU A 261 -3.53 2.32 6.85
CA LEU A 261 -4.90 2.03 6.45
C LEU A 261 -5.20 0.54 6.41
N LEU A 262 -6.46 0.23 6.67
CA LEU A 262 -7.07 -1.07 6.45
C LEU A 262 -7.97 -0.99 5.21
N SER A 263 -7.92 -2.00 4.35
CA SER A 263 -8.72 -2.08 3.13
C SER A 263 -9.40 -3.43 3.04
N TRP A 264 -10.62 -3.46 2.46
CA TRP A 264 -11.30 -4.71 2.18
C TRP A 264 -10.86 -5.25 0.83
N VAL A 265 -10.43 -6.52 0.77
CA VAL A 265 -10.12 -7.22 -0.48
C VAL A 265 -10.67 -8.64 -0.41
N GLY A 266 -11.62 -8.97 -1.28
CA GLY A 266 -12.07 -10.37 -1.48
C GLY A 266 -12.72 -11.03 -0.26
N GLY A 267 -13.21 -10.26 0.71
CA GLY A 267 -13.87 -10.78 1.92
C GLY A 267 -13.13 -10.49 3.22
N GLU A 268 -11.90 -9.95 3.15
CA GLU A 268 -11.05 -9.74 4.31
C GLU A 268 -10.63 -8.28 4.45
N ILE A 269 -10.49 -7.81 5.69
CA ILE A 269 -9.84 -6.54 6.00
C ILE A 269 -8.34 -6.79 6.17
N VAL A 270 -7.53 -6.13 5.35
CA VAL A 270 -6.08 -6.28 5.33
C VAL A 270 -5.37 -4.92 5.44
N PRO A 271 -4.15 -4.87 6.01
CA PRO A 271 -3.33 -3.66 5.99
C PRO A 271 -2.99 -3.21 4.57
N ARG A 272 -2.76 -1.90 4.38
CA ARG A 272 -2.38 -1.25 3.10
C ARG A 272 -1.37 -2.06 2.29
N GLU A 273 -0.26 -2.46 2.90
CA GLU A 273 0.83 -3.20 2.24
C GLU A 273 0.47 -4.64 1.84
N SER A 274 -0.63 -5.17 2.37
CA SER A 274 -1.15 -6.50 2.07
C SER A 274 -2.39 -6.46 1.16
N ALA A 275 -2.95 -5.27 0.88
CA ALA A 275 -4.11 -5.08 0.02
C ALA A 275 -3.74 -5.31 -1.45
N LYS A 276 -3.90 -6.56 -1.92
CA LYS A 276 -3.53 -6.99 -3.29
C LYS A 276 -4.54 -8.01 -3.84
N VAL A 277 -4.72 -8.00 -5.15
CA VAL A 277 -5.44 -9.07 -5.87
C VAL A 277 -4.46 -10.07 -6.47
N SER A 278 -4.96 -11.25 -6.82
CA SER A 278 -4.17 -12.26 -7.54
C SER A 278 -3.71 -11.70 -8.89
N VAL A 279 -2.52 -12.08 -9.35
CA VAL A 279 -2.09 -11.83 -10.74
C VAL A 279 -2.98 -12.52 -11.77
N PHE A 280 -3.75 -13.53 -11.33
CA PHE A 280 -4.77 -14.19 -12.14
C PHE A 280 -6.14 -13.48 -12.08
N ASP A 281 -6.28 -12.39 -11.34
CA ASP A 281 -7.50 -11.58 -11.36
C ASP A 281 -7.69 -10.89 -12.71
N SER A 282 -8.94 -10.79 -13.14
CA SER A 282 -9.30 -10.26 -14.45
C SER A 282 -8.99 -8.77 -14.59
N VAL A 283 -8.96 -8.03 -13.47
CA VAL A 283 -8.52 -6.63 -13.49
C VAL A 283 -7.04 -6.50 -13.87
N VAL A 284 -6.19 -7.47 -13.47
CA VAL A 284 -4.75 -7.45 -13.78
C VAL A 284 -4.51 -7.89 -15.21
N GLN A 285 -5.23 -8.90 -15.69
CA GLN A 285 -5.02 -9.46 -17.03
C GLN A 285 -5.60 -8.60 -18.15
N GLY A 286 -6.67 -7.84 -17.89
CA GLY A 286 -7.36 -7.09 -18.95
C GLY A 286 -8.24 -5.93 -18.49
N GLY A 287 -8.10 -5.45 -17.26
CA GLY A 287 -8.89 -4.32 -16.75
C GLY A 287 -10.39 -4.59 -16.57
N ASP A 288 -10.79 -5.87 -16.53
CA ASP A 288 -12.18 -6.34 -16.45
C ASP A 288 -12.75 -6.18 -15.03
N ALA A 289 -13.11 -4.95 -14.72
CA ALA A 289 -13.68 -4.51 -13.45
C ALA A 289 -14.56 -3.26 -13.64
N VAL A 290 -15.51 -3.09 -12.72
CA VAL A 290 -16.31 -1.86 -12.55
C VAL A 290 -15.96 -1.19 -11.23
N TRP A 291 -16.18 0.11 -11.10
CA TRP A 291 -15.87 0.82 -9.87
C TRP A 291 -16.84 1.96 -9.58
N GLU A 292 -16.74 2.53 -8.40
CA GLU A 292 -17.43 3.73 -7.95
C GLU A 292 -16.52 4.60 -7.09
N GLY A 293 -16.73 5.91 -7.18
CA GLY A 293 -16.11 6.90 -6.29
C GLY A 293 -17.16 7.40 -5.32
N LEU A 294 -16.98 7.10 -4.03
CA LEU A 294 -17.90 7.50 -2.96
C LEU A 294 -17.25 8.53 -2.05
N ARG A 295 -18.07 9.35 -1.40
CA ARG A 295 -17.62 10.41 -0.51
C ARG A 295 -18.38 10.36 0.81
N VAL A 296 -17.64 10.47 1.91
CA VAL A 296 -18.18 10.47 3.26
C VAL A 296 -18.25 11.90 3.78
N TYR A 297 -19.44 12.33 4.18
CA TYR A 297 -19.68 13.59 4.86
C TYR A 297 -20.50 13.35 6.12
N SER A 298 -20.04 13.85 7.27
CA SER A 298 -20.80 13.87 8.53
C SER A 298 -21.47 12.51 8.86
N GLY A 299 -20.71 11.42 8.74
CA GLY A 299 -21.14 10.06 9.07
C GLY A 299 -21.94 9.35 7.97
N ARG A 300 -22.14 9.96 6.80
CA ARG A 300 -22.92 9.39 5.70
C ARG A 300 -22.20 9.39 4.37
N ILE A 301 -22.55 8.42 3.54
CA ILE A 301 -22.07 8.34 2.16
C ILE A 301 -23.06 9.11 1.28
N PHE A 302 -22.57 10.14 0.59
CA PHE A 302 -23.40 10.94 -0.29
C PHE A 302 -23.93 10.09 -1.46
N LYS A 303 -25.25 10.10 -1.68
CA LYS A 303 -25.92 9.43 -2.80
C LYS A 303 -25.55 7.95 -2.97
N PHE A 304 -25.45 7.23 -1.83
CA PHE A 304 -24.91 5.89 -1.82
C PHE A 304 -25.73 4.88 -2.65
N GLU A 305 -27.06 4.95 -2.58
CA GLU A 305 -27.92 4.05 -3.35
C GLU A 305 -27.74 4.26 -4.86
N GLU A 306 -27.67 5.52 -5.31
CA GLU A 306 -27.50 5.88 -6.71
C GLU A 306 -26.13 5.43 -7.25
N HIS A 307 -25.09 5.50 -6.42
CA HIS A 307 -23.79 4.93 -6.76
C HIS A 307 -23.84 3.40 -6.88
N LEU A 308 -24.55 2.73 -5.97
CA LEU A 308 -24.70 1.27 -6.03
C LEU A 308 -25.51 0.86 -7.27
N ASP A 309 -26.60 1.54 -7.59
CA ASP A 309 -27.38 1.30 -8.81
C ASP A 309 -26.47 1.28 -10.04
N ARG A 310 -25.62 2.31 -10.19
CA ARG A 310 -24.68 2.40 -11.31
C ARG A 310 -23.59 1.32 -11.31
N LEU A 311 -23.10 0.92 -10.14
CA LEU A 311 -22.16 -0.20 -10.00
C LEU A 311 -22.78 -1.50 -10.53
N PHE A 312 -24.03 -1.79 -10.11
CA PHE A 312 -24.76 -2.99 -10.52
C PHE A 312 -25.14 -2.95 -12.00
N ASP A 313 -25.56 -1.80 -12.53
CA ASP A 313 -25.83 -1.63 -13.96
C ASP A 313 -24.57 -1.83 -14.82
N SER A 314 -23.44 -1.29 -14.37
CA SER A 314 -22.15 -1.48 -15.05
C SER A 314 -21.71 -2.95 -15.02
N ALA A 315 -21.86 -3.63 -13.89
CA ALA A 315 -21.56 -5.05 -13.77
C ALA A 315 -22.46 -5.90 -14.67
N LYS A 316 -23.75 -5.55 -14.75
CA LYS A 316 -24.73 -6.19 -15.63
C LYS A 316 -24.41 -5.97 -17.11
N ALA A 317 -24.00 -4.76 -17.49
CA ALA A 317 -23.60 -4.44 -18.87
C ALA A 317 -22.38 -5.27 -19.31
N LEU A 318 -21.46 -5.57 -18.38
CA LEU A 318 -20.31 -6.45 -18.61
C LEU A 318 -20.62 -7.94 -18.38
N ALA A 319 -21.89 -8.32 -18.19
CA ALA A 319 -22.34 -9.69 -17.94
C ALA A 319 -21.59 -10.38 -16.78
N PHE A 320 -21.38 -9.67 -15.67
CA PHE A 320 -20.81 -10.28 -14.47
C PHE A 320 -21.79 -11.32 -13.91
N SER A 321 -21.27 -12.47 -13.50
CA SER A 321 -21.99 -13.52 -12.78
C SER A 321 -21.54 -13.56 -11.32
N ASN A 322 -22.40 -14.03 -10.41
CA ASN A 322 -22.09 -14.12 -8.98
C ASN A 322 -21.65 -12.77 -8.39
N VAL A 323 -22.37 -11.71 -8.76
CA VAL A 323 -22.19 -10.37 -8.19
C VAL A 323 -22.67 -10.40 -6.74
N PRO A 324 -21.91 -9.87 -5.76
CA PRO A 324 -22.35 -9.80 -4.38
C PRO A 324 -23.65 -9.00 -4.24
N THR A 325 -24.45 -9.31 -3.22
CA THR A 325 -25.70 -8.60 -2.97
C THR A 325 -25.42 -7.15 -2.58
N ARG A 326 -26.44 -6.30 -2.70
CA ARG A 326 -26.35 -4.89 -2.29
C ARG A 326 -25.96 -4.78 -0.81
N GLU A 327 -26.51 -5.65 0.02
CA GLU A 327 -26.28 -5.71 1.46
C GLU A 327 -24.84 -6.12 1.77
N GLU A 328 -24.29 -7.11 1.07
CA GLU A 328 -22.88 -7.53 1.21
C GLU A 328 -21.92 -6.39 0.84
N VAL A 329 -22.21 -5.66 -0.24
CA VAL A 329 -21.41 -4.50 -0.66
C VAL A 329 -21.45 -3.39 0.40
N LYS A 330 -22.65 -3.08 0.92
CA LYS A 330 -22.81 -2.08 2.00
C LYS A 330 -22.06 -2.49 3.26
N GLU A 331 -22.17 -3.75 3.67
CA GLU A 331 -21.50 -4.28 4.84
C GLU A 331 -19.97 -4.16 4.72
N ALA A 332 -19.40 -4.55 3.58
CA ALA A 332 -17.96 -4.39 3.31
C ALA A 332 -17.52 -2.93 3.39
N VAL A 333 -18.30 -2.02 2.81
CA VAL A 333 -18.02 -0.57 2.84
C VAL A 333 -18.05 -0.04 4.28
N PHE A 334 -19.11 -0.32 5.04
CA PHE A 334 -19.23 0.18 6.41
C PHE A 334 -18.21 -0.43 7.36
N LYS A 335 -17.94 -1.73 7.28
CA LYS A 335 -16.87 -2.39 8.05
C LYS A 335 -15.52 -1.72 7.79
N THR A 336 -15.20 -1.43 6.53
CA THR A 336 -13.94 -0.75 6.17
C THR A 336 -13.84 0.65 6.77
N LEU A 337 -14.91 1.45 6.70
CA LEU A 337 -14.93 2.79 7.28
C LEU A 337 -14.79 2.76 8.81
N ILE A 338 -15.53 1.88 9.49
CA ILE A 338 -15.53 1.73 10.94
C ILE A 338 -14.14 1.31 11.43
N CYS A 339 -13.50 0.32 10.80
CA CYS A 339 -12.16 -0.13 11.16
C CYS A 339 -11.08 0.95 11.00
N ASN A 340 -11.31 1.96 10.16
CA ASN A 340 -10.41 3.10 9.97
C ASN A 340 -10.88 4.38 10.71
N ALA A 341 -11.96 4.33 11.48
CA ALA A 341 -12.60 5.50 12.11
C ALA A 341 -12.90 6.66 11.13
N MET A 342 -13.28 6.32 9.89
CA MET A 342 -13.54 7.28 8.82
C MET A 342 -15.01 7.69 8.80
N PHE A 343 -15.33 8.75 9.54
CA PHE A 343 -16.70 9.29 9.63
C PHE A 343 -16.89 10.60 8.85
N ASP A 344 -15.84 11.18 8.28
CA ASP A 344 -15.92 12.41 7.49
C ASP A 344 -14.68 12.53 6.57
N ASN A 345 -14.70 13.42 5.58
CA ASN A 345 -13.54 13.74 4.73
C ASN A 345 -12.78 12.53 4.15
N ALA A 346 -13.51 11.44 3.90
CA ALA A 346 -12.98 10.21 3.34
C ALA A 346 -13.53 10.00 1.93
N HIS A 347 -12.68 9.46 1.07
CA HIS A 347 -13.05 9.00 -0.26
C HIS A 347 -12.89 7.49 -0.33
N ILE A 348 -13.85 6.82 -0.96
CA ILE A 348 -13.84 5.38 -1.17
C ILE A 348 -13.78 5.11 -2.67
N ARG A 349 -12.72 4.42 -3.11
CA ARG A 349 -12.70 3.75 -4.40
C ARG A 349 -13.25 2.34 -4.19
N LEU A 350 -14.53 2.18 -4.50
CA LEU A 350 -15.21 0.88 -4.49
C LEU A 350 -14.96 0.21 -5.84
N THR A 351 -14.38 -0.98 -5.88
CA THR A 351 -14.11 -1.70 -7.14
C THR A 351 -14.64 -3.12 -7.05
N LEU A 352 -15.32 -3.57 -8.10
CA LEU A 352 -15.75 -4.95 -8.27
C LEU A 352 -15.07 -5.52 -9.51
N THR A 353 -14.16 -6.47 -9.33
CA THR A 353 -13.56 -7.21 -10.45
C THR A 353 -14.42 -8.43 -10.78
N ARG A 354 -14.35 -8.92 -12.01
CA ARG A 354 -14.95 -10.23 -12.35
C ARG A 354 -14.28 -11.38 -11.58
N GLY A 355 -13.14 -11.12 -10.95
CA GLY A 355 -12.46 -12.03 -10.05
C GLY A 355 -11.31 -12.80 -10.67
N LYS A 356 -10.77 -13.71 -9.84
CA LYS A 356 -9.69 -14.63 -10.19
C LYS A 356 -10.12 -15.58 -11.30
N LYS A 357 -9.21 -15.83 -12.25
CA LYS A 357 -9.37 -16.84 -13.30
C LYS A 357 -8.68 -18.15 -12.91
N VAL A 358 -9.23 -19.27 -13.38
CA VAL A 358 -8.57 -20.60 -13.27
C VAL A 358 -7.34 -20.73 -14.16
N THR A 359 -7.28 -19.95 -15.24
CA THR A 359 -6.13 -19.88 -16.15
C THR A 359 -6.08 -18.50 -16.81
N SER A 360 -4.93 -18.15 -17.39
CA SER A 360 -4.83 -16.91 -18.16
C SER A 360 -5.61 -17.00 -19.47
N GLY A 361 -6.30 -15.92 -19.83
CA GLY A 361 -7.06 -15.85 -21.08
C GLY A 361 -8.12 -14.75 -21.08
N MET A 362 -8.60 -14.40 -22.27
CA MET A 362 -9.58 -13.31 -22.45
C MET A 362 -11.00 -13.71 -22.05
N SER A 363 -11.37 -14.98 -22.18
CA SER A 363 -12.75 -15.42 -21.92
C SER A 363 -13.18 -15.19 -20.46
N PRO A 364 -14.36 -14.60 -20.21
CA PRO A 364 -14.99 -14.53 -18.90
C PRO A 364 -15.36 -15.92 -18.33
N ALA A 365 -15.42 -16.96 -19.16
CA ALA A 365 -15.75 -18.31 -18.71
C ALA A 365 -14.71 -18.91 -17.74
N PHE A 366 -13.51 -18.32 -17.66
CA PHE A 366 -12.47 -18.76 -16.71
C PHE A 366 -12.66 -18.18 -15.30
N ASN A 367 -13.62 -17.28 -15.09
CA ASN A 367 -13.94 -16.64 -13.81
C ASN A 367 -14.83 -17.52 -12.94
N LEU A 368 -14.26 -18.62 -12.42
CA LEU A 368 -15.02 -19.61 -11.66
C LEU A 368 -14.98 -19.41 -10.13
N TYR A 369 -14.18 -18.45 -9.64
CA TYR A 369 -14.02 -18.19 -8.21
C TYR A 369 -14.94 -17.08 -7.65
N GLY A 370 -15.81 -16.50 -8.50
CA GLY A 370 -16.68 -15.37 -8.12
C GLY A 370 -15.98 -14.00 -8.21
N CYS A 371 -16.77 -12.93 -8.06
CA CYS A 371 -16.27 -11.56 -8.14
C CYS A 371 -15.37 -11.21 -6.95
N THR A 372 -14.40 -10.31 -7.14
CA THR A 372 -13.59 -9.78 -6.02
C THR A 372 -14.00 -8.33 -5.75
N LEU A 373 -14.60 -8.10 -4.58
CA LEU A 373 -14.93 -6.76 -4.08
C LEU A 373 -13.71 -6.14 -3.38
N ILE A 374 -13.43 -4.89 -3.70
CA ILE A 374 -12.34 -4.10 -3.14
C ILE A 374 -12.92 -2.78 -2.61
N VAL A 375 -12.66 -2.48 -1.34
CA VAL A 375 -13.00 -1.20 -0.71
C VAL A 375 -11.71 -0.52 -0.28
N LEU A 376 -11.29 0.48 -1.05
CA LEU A 376 -10.16 1.35 -0.72
C LEU A 376 -10.69 2.68 -0.20
N ALA A 377 -10.72 2.85 1.11
CA ALA A 377 -11.07 4.11 1.77
C ALA A 377 -9.79 4.84 2.20
N GLU A 378 -9.70 6.14 1.91
CA GLU A 378 -8.55 6.98 2.29
C GLU A 378 -9.05 8.33 2.81
N TRP A 379 -8.34 8.91 3.78
CA TRP A 379 -8.50 10.32 4.13
C TRP A 379 -8.07 11.15 2.92
N LYS A 380 -8.98 11.94 2.38
CA LYS A 380 -8.74 12.61 1.11
C LYS A 380 -9.51 13.94 1.02
N PRO A 381 -8.83 15.10 1.16
CA PRO A 381 -9.47 16.38 0.89
C PRO A 381 -9.93 16.47 -0.59
N PRO A 382 -10.80 17.44 -0.92
CA PRO A 382 -11.17 17.70 -2.31
C PRO A 382 -9.93 17.85 -3.19
N VAL A 383 -9.98 17.32 -4.42
CA VAL A 383 -8.82 17.30 -5.33
C VAL A 383 -8.48 18.70 -5.84
N TYR A 384 -9.51 19.52 -6.07
CA TYR A 384 -9.36 20.87 -6.58
C TYR A 384 -9.59 21.90 -5.49
N ASP A 385 -8.85 23.00 -5.59
CA ASP A 385 -9.19 24.21 -4.84
C ASP A 385 -10.41 24.87 -5.50
N ASN A 386 -11.59 24.51 -4.99
CA ASN A 386 -12.85 25.05 -5.46
C ASN A 386 -13.01 26.56 -5.17
N THR A 387 -12.07 27.21 -4.49
CA THR A 387 -12.05 28.67 -4.34
C THR A 387 -11.30 29.37 -5.48
N ARG A 388 -10.17 28.81 -5.95
CA ARG A 388 -9.42 29.37 -7.07
C ARG A 388 -9.96 28.91 -8.43
N GLY A 389 -10.62 27.76 -8.45
CA GLY A 389 -11.02 27.09 -9.69
C GLY A 389 -9.86 26.38 -10.38
N ILE A 390 -10.17 25.81 -11.53
CA ILE A 390 -9.27 24.97 -12.32
C ILE A 390 -9.03 25.55 -13.71
N THR A 391 -7.88 25.24 -14.28
CA THR A 391 -7.53 25.53 -15.67
C THR A 391 -7.69 24.28 -16.52
N LEU A 392 -8.22 24.44 -17.74
CA LEU A 392 -8.47 23.34 -18.65
C LEU A 392 -7.71 23.51 -19.98
N VAL A 393 -7.22 22.40 -20.52
CA VAL A 393 -6.74 22.31 -21.91
C VAL A 393 -7.65 21.38 -22.72
N THR A 394 -7.76 21.59 -24.03
CA THR A 394 -8.46 20.64 -24.89
C THR A 394 -7.54 19.49 -25.25
N ALA A 395 -7.92 18.25 -24.93
CA ALA A 395 -7.19 17.06 -25.29
C ALA A 395 -7.38 16.69 -26.77
N THR A 396 -6.34 16.14 -27.37
CA THR A 396 -6.38 15.46 -28.68
C THR A 396 -6.99 14.06 -28.55
N THR A 397 -6.81 13.40 -27.40
CA THR A 397 -7.51 12.15 -27.08
C THR A 397 -9.03 12.35 -27.06
N ARG A 398 -9.75 11.57 -27.88
CA ARG A 398 -11.23 11.58 -27.95
C ARG A 398 -11.83 10.62 -26.93
N ARG A 399 -13.03 10.96 -26.45
CA ARG A 399 -13.75 10.13 -25.49
C ARG A 399 -14.36 8.91 -26.17
N ASN A 400 -14.37 7.78 -25.48
CA ASN A 400 -14.87 6.53 -26.04
C ASN A 400 -16.34 6.63 -26.47
N SER A 401 -16.63 6.05 -27.65
CA SER A 401 -17.97 5.87 -28.19
C SER A 401 -18.65 4.63 -27.60
N PRO A 402 -19.99 4.60 -27.54
CA PRO A 402 -20.76 3.36 -27.37
C PRO A 402 -20.40 2.24 -28.37
N ASN A 403 -19.86 2.59 -29.54
CA ASN A 403 -19.39 1.62 -30.54
C ASN A 403 -18.05 0.93 -30.19
N ASN A 404 -17.36 1.40 -29.16
CA ASN A 404 -16.08 0.85 -28.71
C ASN A 404 -16.21 0.31 -27.29
N LEU A 405 -16.14 1.20 -26.31
CA LEU A 405 -16.31 0.89 -24.90
C LEU A 405 -17.13 2.02 -24.29
N ASP A 406 -18.43 1.77 -24.12
CA ASP A 406 -19.40 2.79 -23.74
C ASP A 406 -18.99 3.51 -22.44
N SER A 407 -18.89 4.84 -22.51
CA SER A 407 -18.54 5.71 -21.39
C SER A 407 -19.53 5.64 -20.23
N LYS A 408 -20.75 5.13 -20.46
CA LYS A 408 -21.77 4.93 -19.43
C LYS A 408 -21.45 3.78 -18.49
N ILE A 409 -20.63 2.82 -18.90
CA ILE A 409 -20.16 1.74 -18.03
C ILE A 409 -19.03 2.31 -17.18
N HIS A 410 -19.19 2.34 -15.86
CA HIS A 410 -18.16 2.86 -14.97
C HIS A 410 -17.07 1.79 -14.72
N HIS A 411 -16.25 1.56 -15.74
CA HIS A 411 -15.25 0.49 -15.82
C HIS A 411 -13.82 0.94 -15.44
N ASN A 412 -12.92 -0.01 -15.17
CA ASN A 412 -11.52 0.27 -14.82
C ASN A 412 -10.58 0.55 -16.01
N ASN A 413 -11.05 0.43 -17.25
CA ASN A 413 -10.27 0.72 -18.47
C ASN A 413 -10.07 2.24 -18.71
N LEU A 414 -9.39 2.91 -17.78
CA LEU A 414 -9.23 4.36 -17.74
C LEU A 414 -8.04 4.90 -18.56
N LEU A 415 -7.39 4.06 -19.40
CA LEU A 415 -6.25 4.52 -20.20
C LEU A 415 -6.61 5.69 -21.13
N ASN A 416 -7.83 5.69 -21.68
CA ASN A 416 -8.37 6.81 -22.47
C ASN A 416 -8.34 8.13 -21.67
N ASN A 417 -8.84 8.11 -20.44
CA ASN A 417 -8.85 9.26 -19.53
C ASN A 417 -7.44 9.65 -19.05
N ILE A 418 -6.58 8.66 -18.77
CA ILE A 418 -5.19 8.90 -18.33
C ILE A 418 -4.38 9.58 -19.43
N LEU A 419 -4.55 9.20 -20.69
CA LEU A 419 -3.88 9.86 -21.82
C LEU A 419 -4.29 11.33 -21.92
N ALA A 420 -5.57 11.64 -21.79
CA ALA A 420 -6.03 13.03 -21.72
C ALA A 420 -5.44 13.78 -20.50
N LYS A 421 -5.33 13.13 -19.33
CA LYS A 421 -4.69 13.74 -18.16
C LYS A 421 -3.19 13.98 -18.37
N ILE A 422 -2.49 13.11 -19.09
CA ILE A 422 -1.08 13.32 -19.48
C ILE A 422 -0.95 14.57 -20.36
N GLU A 423 -1.84 14.75 -21.34
CA GLU A 423 -1.88 15.97 -22.16
C GLU A 423 -2.11 17.21 -21.30
N GLY A 424 -3.05 17.15 -20.34
CA GLY A 424 -3.29 18.21 -19.36
C GLY A 424 -2.04 18.57 -18.54
N ASN A 425 -1.35 17.56 -18.01
CA ASN A 425 -0.13 17.76 -17.24
C ASN A 425 0.98 18.39 -18.11
N ASN A 426 1.15 17.95 -19.36
CA ASN A 426 2.14 18.51 -20.29
C ASN A 426 1.84 19.98 -20.64
N ALA A 427 0.58 20.38 -20.60
CA ALA A 427 0.13 21.75 -20.78
C ALA A 427 0.15 22.59 -19.48
N ASN A 428 0.55 22.00 -18.34
CA ASN A 428 0.43 22.60 -17.00
C ASN A 428 -1.00 23.04 -16.65
N ALA A 429 -2.00 22.32 -17.16
CA ALA A 429 -3.41 22.52 -16.82
C ALA A 429 -3.87 21.55 -15.71
N ASP A 430 -4.85 21.99 -14.92
CA ASP A 430 -5.39 21.19 -13.81
C ASP A 430 -6.19 19.97 -14.31
N ASP A 431 -6.86 20.08 -15.46
CA ASP A 431 -7.57 18.97 -16.12
C ASP A 431 -7.65 19.17 -17.64
N ALA A 432 -8.13 18.16 -18.36
CA ALA A 432 -8.24 18.19 -19.82
C ALA A 432 -9.67 17.90 -20.30
N ILE A 433 -10.20 18.76 -21.16
CA ILE A 433 -11.50 18.61 -21.83
C ILE A 433 -11.35 17.58 -22.94
N MET A 434 -12.22 16.58 -22.96
CA MET A 434 -12.31 15.56 -23.99
C MET A 434 -13.49 15.82 -24.90
N LEU A 435 -13.29 15.60 -26.20
CA LEU A 435 -14.34 15.74 -27.21
C LEU A 435 -14.88 14.37 -27.64
N ASP A 436 -16.12 14.35 -28.11
CA ASP A 436 -16.69 13.22 -28.84
C ASP A 436 -16.03 13.05 -30.22
N LYS A 437 -16.38 11.96 -30.91
CA LYS A 437 -15.83 11.63 -32.24
C LYS A 437 -16.14 12.68 -33.32
N ASP A 438 -17.17 13.49 -33.12
CA ASP A 438 -17.62 14.52 -34.07
C ASP A 438 -17.09 15.92 -33.71
N GLY A 439 -16.31 16.04 -32.62
CA GLY A 439 -15.67 17.28 -32.19
C GLY A 439 -16.49 18.14 -31.22
N TYR A 440 -17.57 17.61 -30.64
CA TYR A 440 -18.34 18.30 -29.60
C TYR A 440 -17.81 17.98 -28.20
N VAL A 441 -18.00 18.90 -27.26
CA VAL A 441 -17.57 18.72 -25.86
C VAL A 441 -18.31 17.55 -25.23
N SER A 442 -17.56 16.66 -24.57
CA SER A 442 -18.12 15.51 -23.85
C SER A 442 -18.03 15.67 -22.32
N GLU A 443 -16.83 15.53 -21.77
CA GLU A 443 -16.51 15.66 -20.34
C GLU A 443 -15.02 15.98 -20.20
N THR A 444 -14.52 16.20 -18.99
CA THR A 444 -13.06 16.19 -18.76
C THR A 444 -12.57 14.76 -18.61
N ASN A 445 -11.25 14.56 -18.45
CA ASN A 445 -10.72 13.25 -18.12
C ASN A 445 -11.27 12.66 -16.81
N ALA A 446 -11.88 13.44 -15.91
CA ALA A 446 -12.35 12.96 -14.60
C ALA A 446 -13.73 13.47 -14.15
N THR A 447 -14.33 14.45 -14.83
CA THR A 447 -15.54 15.15 -14.36
C THR A 447 -16.47 15.56 -15.49
N ASN A 448 -17.77 15.63 -15.23
CA ASN A 448 -18.74 16.16 -16.19
C ASN A 448 -18.65 17.69 -16.29
N ILE A 449 -19.10 18.27 -17.40
CA ILE A 449 -19.00 19.70 -17.69
C ILE A 449 -20.39 20.35 -17.71
N PHE A 450 -20.45 21.56 -17.18
CA PHE A 450 -21.56 22.50 -17.35
C PHE A 450 -21.04 23.86 -17.78
N LEU A 451 -21.89 24.60 -18.49
CA LEU A 451 -21.65 26.00 -18.81
C LEU A 451 -22.92 26.83 -18.65
N VAL A 452 -22.76 28.14 -18.51
CA VAL A 452 -23.85 29.11 -18.62
C VAL A 452 -23.67 29.91 -19.89
N LYS A 453 -24.74 30.02 -20.68
CA LYS A 453 -24.77 30.90 -21.85
C LYS A 453 -26.08 31.67 -21.90
N ARG A 454 -26.00 33.00 -21.81
CA ARG A 454 -27.14 33.93 -21.82
C ARG A 454 -28.21 33.55 -20.78
N GLY A 455 -27.77 33.14 -19.59
CA GLY A 455 -28.65 32.72 -18.49
C GLY A 455 -29.18 31.29 -18.57
N HIS A 456 -28.86 30.54 -19.63
CA HIS A 456 -29.23 29.13 -19.76
C HIS A 456 -28.10 28.25 -19.21
N VAL A 457 -28.44 27.28 -18.35
CA VAL A 457 -27.50 26.25 -17.88
C VAL A 457 -27.47 25.14 -18.92
N VAL A 458 -26.29 24.83 -19.45
CA VAL A 458 -26.11 23.88 -20.54
C VAL A 458 -25.12 22.79 -20.14
N THR A 459 -25.42 21.54 -20.45
CA THR A 459 -24.50 20.41 -20.28
C THR A 459 -24.58 19.47 -21.50
N PRO A 460 -23.47 18.81 -21.90
CA PRO A 460 -23.49 17.83 -22.98
C PRO A 460 -24.49 16.70 -22.72
N HIS A 461 -25.11 16.16 -23.78
CA HIS A 461 -25.84 14.89 -23.68
C HIS A 461 -24.92 13.78 -23.18
N ALA A 462 -25.51 12.80 -22.48
CA ALA A 462 -24.82 11.61 -22.00
C ALA A 462 -24.47 10.60 -23.10
N ASP A 463 -24.24 11.06 -24.33
CA ASP A 463 -23.90 10.23 -25.49
C ASP A 463 -22.47 9.68 -25.38
N TYR A 464 -21.54 10.54 -24.95
CA TYR A 464 -20.10 10.27 -24.88
C TYR A 464 -19.49 10.54 -23.50
N CYS A 465 -20.28 10.71 -22.45
CA CYS A 465 -19.78 10.94 -21.09
C CYS A 465 -20.37 9.93 -20.11
N LEU A 466 -19.83 9.87 -18.89
CA LEU A 466 -20.44 9.10 -17.82
C LEU A 466 -21.64 9.88 -17.26
N PRO A 467 -22.84 9.28 -17.07
CA PRO A 467 -23.93 9.93 -16.37
C PRO A 467 -23.57 10.04 -14.88
N GLY A 468 -22.91 11.14 -14.51
CA GLY A 468 -22.43 11.39 -13.16
C GLY A 468 -23.57 11.55 -12.15
N VAL A 469 -23.42 10.96 -10.97
CA VAL A 469 -24.36 11.17 -9.84
C VAL A 469 -24.37 12.65 -9.41
N THR A 470 -23.20 13.29 -9.38
CA THR A 470 -23.09 14.74 -9.11
C THR A 470 -23.74 15.57 -10.21
N ARG A 471 -23.56 15.19 -11.48
CA ARG A 471 -24.23 15.83 -12.62
C ARG A 471 -25.75 15.77 -12.49
N ALA A 472 -26.31 14.59 -12.23
CA ALA A 472 -27.74 14.41 -12.01
C ALA A 472 -28.24 15.28 -10.84
N THR A 473 -27.50 15.29 -9.73
CA THR A 473 -27.84 16.13 -8.56
C THR A 473 -27.85 17.62 -8.91
N VAL A 474 -26.90 18.10 -9.72
CA VAL A 474 -26.87 19.50 -10.17
C VAL A 474 -28.03 19.81 -11.11
N MET A 475 -28.38 18.89 -12.02
CA MET A 475 -29.55 19.05 -12.89
C MET A 475 -30.85 19.17 -12.09
N ASP A 476 -31.05 18.30 -11.09
CA ASP A 476 -32.21 18.35 -10.20
C ASP A 476 -32.28 19.69 -9.44
N LEU A 477 -31.13 20.19 -8.98
CA LEU A 477 -31.02 21.49 -8.33
C LEU A 477 -31.38 22.64 -9.27
N VAL A 478 -30.85 22.66 -10.49
CA VAL A 478 -31.12 23.71 -11.49
C VAL A 478 -32.62 23.77 -11.80
N VAL A 479 -33.26 22.61 -11.99
CA VAL A 479 -34.71 22.53 -12.23
C VAL A 479 -35.50 22.99 -11.01
N LYS A 480 -35.11 22.57 -9.80
CA LYS A 480 -35.76 22.98 -8.55
C LYS A 480 -35.72 24.49 -8.33
N GLU A 481 -34.62 25.11 -8.71
CA GLU A 481 -34.40 26.56 -8.64
C GLU A 481 -34.99 27.32 -9.84
N GLN A 482 -35.79 26.63 -10.67
CA GLN A 482 -36.52 27.21 -11.81
C GLN A 482 -35.60 27.88 -12.84
N LEU A 483 -34.36 27.39 -12.97
CA LEU A 483 -33.41 27.80 -13.98
C LEU A 483 -33.58 26.97 -15.26
N ASP A 484 -33.33 27.57 -16.43
CA ASP A 484 -33.44 26.85 -17.69
C ASP A 484 -32.25 25.90 -17.89
N LEU A 485 -32.54 24.59 -17.87
CA LEU A 485 -31.58 23.51 -18.07
C LEU A 485 -31.70 22.95 -19.49
N GLN A 486 -30.61 23.02 -20.24
CA GLN A 486 -30.52 22.47 -21.60
C GLN A 486 -29.47 21.37 -21.67
N GLU A 487 -29.93 20.15 -21.96
CA GLU A 487 -29.04 19.08 -22.35
C GLU A 487 -28.92 19.08 -23.88
N ARG A 488 -27.72 19.35 -24.42
CA ARG A 488 -27.48 19.39 -25.89
C ARG A 488 -26.02 19.28 -26.26
N ARG A 489 -25.73 19.10 -27.55
CA ARG A 489 -24.35 19.17 -28.08
C ARG A 489 -23.81 20.60 -27.95
N ILE A 490 -22.53 20.70 -27.60
CA ILE A 490 -21.81 21.96 -27.37
C ILE A 490 -20.54 21.95 -28.22
N SER A 491 -20.37 22.94 -29.10
CA SER A 491 -19.13 23.07 -29.87
C SER A 491 -18.02 23.72 -29.03
N LEU A 492 -16.76 23.52 -29.41
CA LEU A 492 -15.65 24.21 -28.74
C LEU A 492 -15.76 25.74 -28.80
N SER A 493 -16.24 26.30 -29.92
CA SER A 493 -16.42 27.75 -30.04
C SER A 493 -17.45 28.28 -29.04
N GLU A 494 -18.52 27.53 -28.79
CA GLU A 494 -19.50 27.88 -27.77
C GLU A 494 -18.90 27.75 -26.37
N PHE A 495 -18.16 26.68 -26.11
CA PHE A 495 -17.49 26.46 -24.82
C PHE A 495 -16.51 27.59 -24.48
N HIS A 496 -15.68 28.02 -25.43
CA HIS A 496 -14.72 29.12 -25.26
C HIS A 496 -15.39 30.49 -25.09
N THR A 497 -16.63 30.64 -25.54
CA THR A 497 -17.39 31.89 -25.42
C THR A 497 -18.46 31.81 -24.35
N ALA A 498 -18.49 30.76 -23.53
CA ALA A 498 -19.44 30.62 -22.42
C ALA A 498 -19.24 31.74 -21.40
N ASP A 499 -20.33 32.13 -20.73
CA ASP A 499 -20.29 33.18 -19.72
C ASP A 499 -19.69 32.62 -18.41
N GLU A 500 -20.01 31.36 -18.09
CA GLU A 500 -19.43 30.61 -16.97
C GLU A 500 -19.23 29.14 -17.36
N VAL A 501 -18.25 28.47 -16.75
CA VAL A 501 -18.00 27.03 -16.92
C VAL A 501 -17.61 26.44 -15.56
N TRP A 502 -18.12 25.25 -15.25
CA TRP A 502 -17.67 24.47 -14.10
C TRP A 502 -17.72 22.97 -14.40
N THR A 503 -17.01 22.20 -13.58
CA THR A 503 -17.04 20.75 -13.61
C THR A 503 -17.76 20.16 -12.41
N THR A 504 -18.25 18.94 -12.57
CA THR A 504 -18.94 18.20 -11.51
C THR A 504 -18.42 16.77 -11.40
N GLY A 505 -18.17 16.32 -10.17
CA GLY A 505 -17.81 14.93 -9.87
C GLY A 505 -17.57 14.69 -8.38
N THR A 506 -17.58 13.43 -7.94
CA THR A 506 -17.48 13.10 -6.51
C THR A 506 -16.20 13.61 -5.84
N MET A 507 -15.09 13.69 -6.59
CA MET A 507 -13.77 14.04 -6.07
C MET A 507 -13.43 15.53 -6.17
N GLY A 508 -13.88 16.18 -7.24
CA GLY A 508 -13.73 17.61 -7.45
C GLY A 508 -14.87 18.43 -6.85
N GLU A 509 -15.98 17.78 -6.47
CA GLU A 509 -17.24 18.42 -6.11
C GLU A 509 -17.75 19.28 -7.26
N LEU A 510 -17.94 20.58 -7.02
CA LEU A 510 -18.25 21.59 -8.04
C LEU A 510 -17.05 22.52 -8.16
N SER A 511 -16.31 22.41 -9.27
CA SER A 511 -15.09 23.19 -9.50
C SER A 511 -15.28 24.21 -10.62
N PRO A 512 -15.17 25.53 -10.35
CA PRO A 512 -15.26 26.53 -11.41
C PRO A 512 -14.04 26.44 -12.34
N VAL A 513 -14.24 26.72 -13.62
CA VAL A 513 -13.17 26.77 -14.63
C VAL A 513 -12.78 28.22 -14.87
N CYS A 514 -11.50 28.53 -14.67
CA CYS A 514 -10.95 29.87 -14.85
C CYS A 514 -10.20 29.97 -16.20
N PRO A 515 -10.34 31.07 -16.95
CA PRO A 515 -9.53 31.30 -18.14
C PRO A 515 -8.04 31.45 -17.76
N LEU A 516 -7.14 30.95 -18.62
CA LEU A 516 -5.69 31.16 -18.52
C LEU A 516 -5.26 32.61 -18.82
N ILE A 517 -6.18 33.47 -19.27
CA ILE A 517 -5.91 34.87 -19.62
C ILE A 517 -6.50 35.77 -18.54
N ASP A 518 -5.61 36.54 -17.92
CA ASP A 518 -5.81 37.50 -16.83
C ASP A 518 -7.01 38.44 -17.06
N LEU A 519 -8.17 38.01 -16.58
CA LEU A 519 -9.30 38.89 -16.28
C LEU A 519 -9.79 38.53 -14.87
N LYS A 520 -9.52 39.47 -13.96
CA LYS A 520 -9.93 39.49 -12.58
C LYS A 520 -11.37 38.97 -12.40
N GLN A 521 -11.50 37.97 -11.53
CA GLN A 521 -12.68 37.70 -10.70
C GLN A 521 -13.91 37.09 -11.41
N CYS A 522 -13.77 35.88 -11.96
CA CYS A 522 -14.92 35.04 -12.38
C CYS A 522 -15.52 34.28 -11.18
N TRP A 523 -16.02 35.01 -10.18
CA TRP A 523 -16.87 34.47 -9.11
C TRP A 523 -18.28 35.02 -9.29
N TYR A 524 -19.11 34.34 -10.08
CA TYR A 524 -20.50 34.77 -10.28
C TYR A 524 -21.47 33.98 -9.39
N LYS A 525 -22.62 34.61 -9.11
CA LYS A 525 -23.58 34.24 -8.06
C LYS A 525 -24.12 32.82 -8.21
N LEU A 526 -24.25 32.29 -9.42
CA LEU A 526 -24.90 31.01 -9.69
C LEU A 526 -24.04 29.81 -9.27
N VAL A 527 -22.76 29.75 -9.68
CA VAL A 527 -21.87 28.65 -9.26
C VAL A 527 -21.66 28.67 -7.75
N LYS A 528 -21.53 29.86 -7.15
CA LYS A 528 -21.46 30.00 -5.69
C LYS A 528 -22.74 29.51 -5.00
N PHE A 529 -23.92 29.88 -5.53
CA PHE A 529 -25.22 29.46 -5.01
C PHE A 529 -25.43 27.95 -5.11
N LEU A 530 -25.19 27.35 -6.28
CA LEU A 530 -25.28 25.90 -6.47
C LEU A 530 -24.29 25.15 -5.57
N ARG A 531 -23.10 25.70 -5.37
CA ARG A 531 -22.11 25.14 -4.43
C ARG A 531 -22.63 25.20 -2.99
N GLU A 532 -23.07 26.36 -2.52
CA GLU A 532 -23.63 26.51 -1.17
C GLU A 532 -24.83 25.58 -0.95
N MET A 533 -25.75 25.50 -1.92
CA MET A 533 -26.86 24.55 -1.90
C MET A 533 -26.42 23.09 -1.90
N SER A 534 -25.40 22.73 -2.68
CA SER A 534 -24.89 21.36 -2.73
C SER A 534 -24.24 20.95 -1.41
N LEU A 535 -23.44 21.84 -0.80
CA LEU A 535 -22.88 21.64 0.53
C LEU A 535 -24.01 21.52 1.56
N ILE A 536 -24.98 22.42 1.49
CA ILE A 536 -26.17 22.39 2.33
C ILE A 536 -26.90 21.05 2.14
N LEU A 537 -27.08 20.50 0.95
CA LEU A 537 -27.66 19.16 0.75
C LEU A 537 -26.79 18.03 1.32
N MET A 538 -25.47 18.14 1.21
CA MET A 538 -24.53 17.22 1.87
C MET A 538 -24.72 17.25 3.40
N PHE A 539 -25.09 18.40 3.98
CA PHE A 539 -25.38 18.61 5.42
C PHE A 539 -26.87 18.44 5.83
N ILE A 540 -27.86 18.62 4.95
CA ILE A 540 -29.30 18.67 5.28
C ILE A 540 -29.86 17.30 5.62
N SER A 541 -29.20 16.22 5.20
CA SER A 541 -29.55 14.90 5.69
C SER A 541 -29.55 14.82 7.23
N THR A 542 -29.01 15.81 7.96
CA THR A 542 -28.79 15.84 9.42
C THR A 542 -29.76 16.67 10.28
N VAL A 543 -30.73 17.43 9.76
CA VAL A 543 -31.46 18.40 10.64
C VAL A 543 -32.97 18.45 10.43
N SER A 544 -33.71 18.49 11.55
CA SER A 544 -35.16 18.71 11.62
C SER A 544 -35.58 20.02 10.95
N TYR A 545 -36.79 20.02 10.37
CA TYR A 545 -37.40 21.05 9.52
C TYR A 545 -37.23 22.51 10.01
N CYS A 546 -37.18 22.73 11.33
CA CYS A 546 -37.04 24.06 11.93
C CYS A 546 -35.67 24.75 11.71
N HIS A 547 -34.57 24.01 11.54
CA HIS A 547 -33.26 24.62 11.26
C HIS A 547 -33.07 24.94 9.76
N LEU A 548 -33.83 24.28 8.89
CA LEU A 548 -33.84 24.52 7.45
C LEU A 548 -34.32 25.95 7.14
N VAL A 549 -35.39 26.37 7.82
CA VAL A 549 -35.97 27.71 7.71
C VAL A 549 -34.97 28.77 8.20
N TYR A 550 -34.18 28.46 9.23
CA TYR A 550 -33.17 29.40 9.76
C TYR A 550 -31.99 29.60 8.81
N LEU A 551 -31.42 28.53 8.24
CA LEU A 551 -30.32 28.63 7.26
C LEU A 551 -30.76 29.29 5.94
N MET A 552 -31.99 29.03 5.48
CA MET A 552 -32.53 29.69 4.28
C MET A 552 -32.83 31.17 4.54
N CYS A 553 -33.30 31.56 5.74
CA CYS A 553 -33.48 32.96 6.11
C CYS A 553 -32.15 33.74 6.22
N VAL A 554 -31.09 33.12 6.75
CA VAL A 554 -29.77 33.78 6.85
C VAL A 554 -29.13 33.98 5.46
N CYS A 555 -29.37 33.05 4.52
CA CYS A 555 -28.97 33.24 3.12
C CYS A 555 -29.80 34.32 2.42
N SER A 556 -31.10 34.46 2.70
CA SER A 556 -31.91 35.54 2.10
C SER A 556 -31.63 36.92 2.68
N CYS A 557 -31.27 37.02 3.97
CA CYS A 557 -30.97 38.31 4.61
C CYS A 557 -29.59 38.89 4.27
N SER A 558 -28.61 38.05 3.88
CA SER A 558 -27.25 38.50 3.55
C SER A 558 -27.10 39.01 2.10
N PHE A 559 -28.10 38.77 1.26
CA PHE A 559 -28.10 39.11 -0.16
C PHE A 559 -29.37 39.93 -0.41
N ASN A 560 -29.26 41.24 -0.61
CA ASN A 560 -30.36 42.14 -0.98
C ASN A 560 -31.15 41.60 -2.21
N LEU A 561 -32.06 40.66 -1.98
CA LEU A 561 -32.97 40.05 -2.94
C LEU A 561 -34.33 40.76 -2.84
N CYS A 562 -34.32 42.08 -2.97
CA CYS A 562 -35.54 42.86 -3.17
C CYS A 562 -35.91 42.79 -4.65
N HIS A 563 -36.52 41.68 -5.08
CA HIS A 563 -37.56 41.58 -6.12
C HIS A 563 -37.68 40.15 -6.65
N PHE A 564 -38.39 39.29 -5.89
CA PHE A 564 -39.09 38.13 -6.45
C PHE A 564 -40.44 38.02 -5.70
N PRO A 565 -41.60 38.03 -6.39
CA PRO A 565 -42.90 37.99 -5.75
C PRO A 565 -43.30 36.55 -5.41
N ILE A 566 -42.64 35.92 -4.42
CA ILE A 566 -42.99 34.56 -3.97
C ILE A 566 -42.79 34.42 -2.45
N PHE A 567 -43.45 35.25 -1.64
CA PHE A 567 -43.45 35.06 -0.17
C PHE A 567 -44.83 34.73 0.44
N ASP A 568 -45.90 34.65 -0.35
CA ASP A 568 -47.28 34.51 0.19
C ASP A 568 -48.08 33.27 -0.27
N ALA A 569 -47.42 32.17 -0.68
CA ALA A 569 -48.17 30.99 -1.17
C ALA A 569 -47.72 29.61 -0.66
N PHE A 570 -47.07 29.51 0.51
CA PHE A 570 -46.69 28.21 1.08
C PHE A 570 -46.93 28.13 2.61
N LEU A 571 -48.13 28.51 3.03
CA LEU A 571 -48.72 28.15 4.33
C LEU A 571 -49.96 27.26 4.11
N THR A 572 -49.75 26.09 3.51
CA THR A 572 -50.58 24.89 3.63
C THR A 572 -49.75 23.67 3.31
#